data_AF-A0A818QE48-F1
#
_entry.id   AF-A0A818QE48-F1
#
_cell.length_a   1.000
_cell.length_b   1.000
_cell.length_c   1.000
_cell.angle_alpha   90.00
_cell.angle_beta   90.00
_cell.angle_gamma   90.00
#
_symmetry.space_group_name_H-M   'P 1'
#
loop_
_entity.id
_entity.type
_entity.pdbx_description
1 polymer ?
#
loop_
_entity_poly.entity_id
_entity_poly.type
_entity_poly.pdbx_seq_one_letter_code
_entity_poly.pdbx_strand_id
1 'polypeptide(L)'
;SCKVTLAARVDSFHESPQGQQGKILLSDIERRIEKLEEPPPVKAVKPLLPPIDPGRKKRGGRRHRKMKERLGMTELRKGANKTPFGEIEEDAYQDAVGFSTGMLGKSGSGKVRAAQVDSKTNAKISQKLQKTLQRQNNAYGGTTTVHNRKQISGTASSVAFTPLQGLEIVNPNAADKDKTGIESQKYFSNTFGFTKISPSVIPKTT
;
A
#
# COMPACT_ATOMS: atom_id res chain seq x y z
N SER A 1 27.93 10.68 1.44
CA SER A 1 28.81 9.84 0.60
C SER A 1 29.42 10.61 -0.58
N CYS A 2 28.65 11.14 -1.53
CA CYS A 2 29.23 11.78 -2.75
C CYS A 2 30.14 13.01 -2.50
N LYS A 3 29.91 13.81 -1.46
CA LYS A 3 30.77 14.96 -1.14
C LYS A 3 32.11 14.54 -0.52
N VAL A 4 32.14 13.41 0.18
CA VAL A 4 33.36 12.81 0.74
C VAL A 4 34.25 12.26 -0.38
N THR A 5 33.66 11.62 -1.40
CA THR A 5 34.44 11.15 -2.56
C THR A 5 35.03 12.30 -3.38
N LEU A 6 34.36 13.46 -3.43
CA LEU A 6 34.92 14.67 -4.04
C LEU A 6 36.08 15.25 -3.22
N ALA A 7 35.94 15.34 -1.90
CA ALA A 7 37.02 15.79 -1.01
C ALA A 7 38.26 14.89 -1.15
N ALA A 8 38.08 13.56 -1.13
CA ALA A 8 39.19 12.61 -1.31
C ALA A 8 39.93 12.76 -2.65
N ARG A 9 39.23 13.16 -3.73
CA ARG A 9 39.88 13.46 -5.02
C ARG A 9 40.72 14.72 -4.95
N VAL A 10 40.22 15.79 -4.33
CA VAL A 10 40.96 17.04 -4.14
C VAL A 10 42.21 16.81 -3.29
N ASP A 11 42.07 16.00 -2.24
CA ASP A 11 43.18 15.64 -1.35
C ASP A 11 44.24 14.79 -2.09
N SER A 12 43.83 13.92 -3.01
CA SER A 12 44.78 13.11 -3.81
C SER A 12 45.72 13.96 -4.67
N PHE A 13 45.27 15.12 -5.14
CA PHE A 13 46.10 16.08 -5.89
C PHE A 13 46.75 17.15 -4.99
N HIS A 14 46.51 17.12 -3.67
CA HIS A 14 47.02 18.08 -2.71
C HIS A 14 46.74 19.56 -3.09
N GLU A 15 45.65 19.82 -3.81
CA GLU A 15 45.32 21.15 -4.34
C GLU A 15 44.82 22.11 -3.25
N SER A 16 44.30 21.59 -2.14
CA SER A 16 43.78 22.39 -1.02
C SER A 16 44.34 21.95 0.33
N PRO A 17 45.64 22.16 0.60
CA PRO A 17 46.29 21.72 1.84
C PRO A 17 45.76 22.45 3.08
N GLN A 18 45.16 23.64 2.91
CA GLN A 18 44.51 24.40 3.98
C GLN A 18 43.06 23.96 4.25
N GLY A 19 42.53 22.99 3.49
CA GLY A 19 41.18 22.44 3.68
C GLY A 19 40.04 23.39 3.29
N GLN A 20 40.31 24.45 2.53
CA GLN A 20 39.30 25.42 2.10
C GLN A 20 38.18 24.75 1.30
N GLN A 21 38.53 23.85 0.39
CA GLN A 21 37.56 23.11 -0.42
C GLN A 21 36.69 22.18 0.43
N GLY A 22 37.25 21.58 1.49
CA GLY A 22 36.52 20.77 2.46
C GLY A 22 35.47 21.58 3.23
N LYS A 23 35.82 22.79 3.68
CA LYS A 23 34.88 23.71 4.37
C LYS A 23 33.71 24.12 3.47
N ILE A 24 33.97 24.37 2.19
CA ILE A 24 32.91 24.66 1.21
C ILE A 24 31.97 23.46 1.11
N LEU A 25 32.50 22.24 0.91
CA LEU A 25 31.68 21.02 0.80
C LEU A 25 30.87 20.74 2.07
N LEU A 26 31.42 21.02 3.26
CA LEU A 26 30.74 20.93 4.54
C LEU A 26 29.55 21.89 4.61
N SER A 27 29.75 23.18 4.34
CA SER A 27 28.66 24.18 4.35
C SER A 27 27.52 23.81 3.38
N ASP A 28 27.88 23.18 2.27
CA ASP A 28 26.98 22.69 1.24
C ASP A 28 26.12 21.50 1.72
N ILE A 29 26.67 20.67 2.62
CA ILE A 29 25.96 19.57 3.27
C ILE A 29 25.06 20.13 4.35
N GLU A 30 25.56 21.02 5.20
CA GLU A 30 24.81 21.65 6.29
C GLU A 30 23.56 22.36 5.76
N ARG A 31 23.69 23.18 4.71
CA ARG A 31 22.55 23.83 4.05
C ARG A 31 21.52 22.83 3.51
N ARG A 32 21.95 21.67 3.03
CA ARG A 32 21.04 20.63 2.52
C ARG A 32 20.34 19.89 3.66
N ILE A 33 21.02 19.67 4.78
CA ILE A 33 20.43 19.07 5.98
C ILE A 33 19.38 20.00 6.55
N GLU A 34 19.71 21.29 6.72
CA GLU A 34 18.77 22.32 7.18
C GLU A 34 17.50 22.34 6.31
N LYS A 35 17.65 22.30 4.98
CA LYS A 35 16.52 22.23 4.05
C LYS A 35 15.71 20.92 4.12
N LEU A 36 16.32 19.81 4.52
CA LEU A 36 15.64 18.53 4.68
C LEU A 36 14.89 18.44 6.02
N GLU A 37 15.40 19.13 7.04
CA GLU A 37 14.78 19.24 8.35
C GLU A 37 13.64 20.26 8.36
N GLU A 38 13.69 21.27 7.49
CA GLU A 38 12.60 22.23 7.32
C GLU A 38 11.29 21.49 6.98
N PRO A 39 10.24 21.61 7.83
CA PRO A 39 8.97 21.00 7.54
C PRO A 39 8.38 21.61 6.27
N PRO A 40 7.65 20.82 5.44
CA PRO A 40 7.04 21.37 4.25
C PRO A 40 6.07 22.50 4.63
N PRO A 41 6.01 23.59 3.83
CA PRO A 41 5.11 24.69 4.12
C PRO A 41 3.66 24.18 4.15
N VAL A 42 2.90 24.64 5.16
CA VAL A 42 1.52 24.23 5.36
C VAL A 42 0.71 24.54 4.10
N LYS A 43 0.10 23.51 3.49
CA LYS A 43 -0.75 23.68 2.32
C LYS A 43 -2.07 24.29 2.76
N ALA A 44 -2.44 25.43 2.17
CA ALA A 44 -3.78 25.96 2.32
C ALA A 44 -4.81 24.91 1.87
N VAL A 45 -5.90 24.79 2.63
CA VAL A 45 -7.02 23.90 2.28
C VAL A 45 -7.60 24.40 0.98
N LYS A 46 -7.44 23.62 -0.09
CA LYS A 46 -8.08 23.92 -1.37
C LYS A 46 -9.58 23.73 -1.18
N PRO A 47 -10.41 24.78 -1.35
CA PRO A 47 -11.84 24.63 -1.25
C PRO A 47 -12.32 23.63 -2.31
N LEU A 48 -13.43 22.95 -2.00
CA LEU A 48 -14.11 22.15 -2.99
C LEU A 48 -14.51 23.04 -4.17
N LEU A 49 -14.58 22.44 -5.36
CA LEU A 49 -15.15 23.11 -6.51
C LEU A 49 -16.62 23.46 -6.20
N PRO A 50 -17.11 24.61 -6.69
CA PRO A 50 -18.49 24.99 -6.48
C PRO A 50 -19.42 23.90 -7.03
N PRO A 51 -20.55 23.59 -6.34
CA PRO A 51 -21.56 22.63 -6.80
C PRO A 51 -22.33 23.10 -8.05
N ILE A 52 -21.62 23.26 -9.15
CA ILE A 52 -22.17 23.61 -10.47
C ILE A 52 -22.23 22.31 -11.27
N ASP A 53 -23.37 22.02 -11.90
CA ASP A 53 -23.51 20.91 -12.85
C ASP A 53 -23.22 21.41 -14.27
N PRO A 54 -21.98 21.28 -14.79
CA PRO A 54 -21.68 21.68 -16.15
C PRO A 54 -22.33 20.70 -17.14
N GLY A 55 -22.77 21.23 -18.29
CA GLY A 55 -23.32 20.42 -19.37
C GLY A 55 -22.45 19.20 -19.72
N ARG A 56 -23.06 18.00 -19.73
CA ARG A 56 -22.36 16.73 -19.90
C ARG A 56 -21.74 16.57 -21.29
N LYS A 57 -20.42 16.40 -21.35
CA LYS A 57 -19.70 16.06 -22.59
C LYS A 57 -19.97 14.60 -22.99
N LYS A 58 -20.61 14.40 -24.16
CA LYS A 58 -20.86 13.06 -24.73
C LYS A 58 -19.61 12.57 -25.47
N ARG A 59 -19.06 11.42 -25.05
CA ARG A 59 -17.92 10.75 -25.71
C ARG A 59 -18.25 9.30 -26.04
N GLY A 60 -18.02 8.90 -27.29
CA GLY A 60 -18.39 7.60 -27.87
C GLY A 60 -17.23 6.67 -28.25
N GLY A 61 -15.97 7.06 -28.01
CA GLY A 61 -14.81 6.25 -28.42
C GLY A 61 -14.66 4.93 -27.64
N ARG A 62 -13.97 3.93 -28.24
CA ARG A 62 -13.73 2.60 -27.66
C ARG A 62 -13.19 2.62 -26.23
N ARG A 63 -12.20 3.48 -25.95
CA ARG A 63 -11.62 3.65 -24.59
C ARG A 63 -12.66 4.17 -23.60
N HIS A 64 -13.45 5.16 -24.01
CA HIS A 64 -14.52 5.72 -23.18
C HIS A 64 -15.64 4.71 -22.92
N ARG A 65 -16.03 3.92 -23.92
CA ARG A 65 -16.99 2.84 -23.76
C ARG A 65 -16.49 1.79 -22.76
N LYS A 66 -15.23 1.34 -22.89
CA LYS A 66 -14.60 0.40 -21.95
C LYS A 66 -14.46 0.96 -20.52
N MET A 67 -14.30 2.27 -20.36
CA MET A 67 -14.28 2.91 -19.03
C MET A 67 -15.68 2.98 -18.42
N LYS A 68 -16.70 3.35 -19.22
CA LYS A 68 -18.11 3.36 -18.80
C LYS A 68 -18.62 1.96 -18.45
N GLU A 69 -18.27 0.95 -19.25
CA GLU A 69 -18.61 -0.45 -18.95
C GLU A 69 -17.99 -0.92 -17.63
N ARG A 70 -16.78 -0.45 -17.30
CA ARG A 70 -16.08 -0.84 -16.05
C ARG A 70 -16.67 -0.20 -14.80
N LEU A 71 -17.10 1.06 -14.90
CA LEU A 71 -17.67 1.82 -13.78
C LEU A 71 -19.20 1.70 -13.69
N GLY A 72 -19.84 1.27 -14.77
CA GLY A 72 -21.28 1.09 -14.83
C GLY A 72 -21.73 -0.19 -14.13
N MET A 73 -23.02 -0.25 -13.83
CA MET A 73 -23.65 -1.46 -13.29
C MET A 73 -23.61 -2.58 -14.34
N THR A 74 -23.17 -3.77 -13.92
CA THR A 74 -23.20 -4.98 -14.74
C THR A 74 -24.62 -5.45 -14.98
N GLU A 75 -24.84 -6.24 -16.02
CA GLU A 75 -26.14 -6.88 -16.27
C GLU A 75 -26.55 -7.80 -15.12
N LEU A 76 -25.60 -8.48 -14.48
CA LEU A 76 -25.85 -9.29 -13.28
C LEU A 76 -26.38 -8.42 -12.13
N ARG A 77 -25.73 -7.28 -11.85
CA ARG A 77 -26.19 -6.35 -10.79
C ARG A 77 -27.51 -5.69 -11.15
N LYS A 78 -27.78 -5.40 -12.43
CA LYS A 78 -29.09 -4.94 -12.88
C LYS A 78 -30.17 -6.01 -12.70
N GLY A 79 -29.83 -7.30 -12.87
CA GLY A 79 -30.71 -8.42 -12.58
C GLY A 79 -31.02 -8.54 -11.09
N ALA A 80 -30.00 -8.37 -10.24
CA ALA A 80 -30.17 -8.36 -8.79
C ALA A 80 -31.02 -7.19 -8.29
N ASN A 81 -30.84 -6.00 -8.87
CA ASN A 81 -31.64 -4.81 -8.52
C ASN A 81 -33.10 -4.87 -9.04
N LYS A 82 -33.51 -5.94 -9.73
CA LYS A 82 -34.90 -6.13 -10.16
C LYS A 82 -35.60 -7.02 -9.16
N THR A 83 -36.64 -6.50 -8.53
CA THR A 83 -37.50 -7.21 -7.59
C THR A 83 -38.80 -7.62 -8.31
N PRO A 84 -39.10 -8.91 -8.49
CA PRO A 84 -40.35 -9.34 -9.13
C PRO A 84 -41.54 -9.04 -8.22
N PHE A 85 -42.60 -8.48 -8.79
CA PHE A 85 -43.81 -8.17 -8.04
C PHE A 85 -44.66 -9.43 -7.82
N GLY A 86 -45.17 -9.61 -6.60
CA GLY A 86 -46.10 -10.70 -6.26
C GLY A 86 -45.45 -12.05 -5.98
N GLU A 87 -44.12 -12.16 -6.03
CA GLU A 87 -43.38 -13.37 -5.65
C GLU A 87 -42.44 -13.09 -4.48
N ILE A 88 -42.41 -13.98 -3.50
CA ILE A 88 -41.44 -13.92 -2.39
C ILE A 88 -40.03 -14.17 -2.97
N GLU A 89 -39.06 -13.36 -2.57
CA GLU A 89 -37.65 -13.52 -2.98
C GLU A 89 -36.99 -14.69 -2.22
N GLU A 90 -35.98 -15.32 -2.80
CA GLU A 90 -35.30 -16.48 -2.17
C GLU A 90 -34.60 -16.11 -0.85
N ASP A 91 -34.29 -14.84 -0.68
CA ASP A 91 -33.57 -14.21 0.43
C ASP A 91 -34.49 -13.40 1.35
N ALA A 92 -35.81 -13.53 1.24
CA ALA A 92 -36.80 -12.79 2.03
C ALA A 92 -36.61 -12.93 3.56
N TYR A 93 -35.89 -13.96 4.02
CA TYR A 93 -35.60 -14.20 5.44
C TYR A 93 -34.17 -13.80 5.85
N GLN A 94 -33.41 -13.13 4.97
CA GLN A 94 -32.02 -12.72 5.19
C GLN A 94 -31.84 -11.20 5.31
N ASP A 95 -32.83 -10.49 5.84
CA ASP A 95 -32.79 -9.01 6.01
C ASP A 95 -31.54 -8.51 6.77
N ALA A 96 -31.03 -9.30 7.72
CA ALA A 96 -29.84 -8.95 8.49
C ALA A 96 -28.54 -8.87 7.64
N VAL A 97 -28.52 -9.50 6.46
CA VAL A 97 -27.35 -9.52 5.56
C VAL A 97 -27.31 -8.26 4.67
N GLY A 98 -28.44 -7.56 4.50
CA GLY A 98 -28.53 -6.36 3.66
C GLY A 98 -28.19 -6.61 2.19
N PHE A 99 -28.32 -7.87 1.75
CA PHE A 99 -28.00 -8.33 0.40
C PHE A 99 -29.23 -9.03 -0.16
N SER A 100 -29.70 -8.58 -1.33
CA SER A 100 -30.73 -9.27 -2.10
C SER A 100 -30.25 -9.65 -3.50
N THR A 101 -30.57 -10.86 -3.93
CA THR A 101 -30.37 -11.39 -5.28
C THR A 101 -31.54 -11.05 -6.20
N GLY A 102 -32.67 -10.57 -5.68
CA GLY A 102 -33.84 -10.15 -6.46
C GLY A 102 -34.26 -11.20 -7.50
N MET A 103 -34.25 -10.82 -8.77
CA MET A 103 -34.60 -11.71 -9.89
C MET A 103 -33.44 -12.63 -10.33
N LEU A 104 -32.25 -12.50 -9.76
CA LEU A 104 -31.11 -13.38 -10.03
C LEU A 104 -31.32 -14.73 -9.31
N GLY A 105 -31.36 -15.83 -10.07
CA GLY A 105 -31.55 -17.19 -9.52
C GLY A 105 -32.97 -17.74 -9.70
N LYS A 106 -33.99 -16.88 -9.83
CA LYS A 106 -35.40 -17.28 -9.94
C LYS A 106 -35.82 -17.97 -11.25
N SER A 107 -35.00 -17.96 -12.30
CA SER A 107 -35.31 -18.66 -13.56
C SER A 107 -35.13 -20.18 -13.38
N GLY A 108 -36.22 -20.85 -13.07
CA GLY A 108 -36.27 -22.30 -12.83
C GLY A 108 -35.65 -23.16 -13.94
N SER A 109 -35.07 -24.28 -13.50
CA SER A 109 -34.57 -25.42 -14.29
C SER A 109 -33.36 -25.16 -15.21
N GLY A 110 -32.17 -25.32 -14.64
CA GLY A 110 -31.03 -26.06 -15.22
C GLY A 110 -30.35 -25.57 -16.52
N LYS A 111 -30.95 -24.65 -17.28
CA LYS A 111 -30.37 -24.07 -18.51
C LYS A 111 -30.41 -22.56 -18.42
N VAL A 112 -29.39 -22.05 -17.75
CA VAL A 112 -29.28 -20.67 -17.35
C VAL A 112 -28.66 -19.85 -18.47
N ARG A 113 -29.49 -19.17 -19.27
CA ARG A 113 -29.07 -17.94 -19.97
C ARG A 113 -28.95 -16.77 -18.96
N ALA A 114 -28.32 -16.98 -17.80
CA ALA A 114 -28.08 -15.89 -16.87
C ALA A 114 -27.09 -14.90 -17.47
N ALA A 115 -27.14 -13.68 -16.94
CA ALA A 115 -26.10 -12.70 -17.14
C ALA A 115 -24.74 -13.31 -16.73
N GLN A 116 -23.87 -13.56 -17.71
CA GLN A 116 -22.52 -14.05 -17.47
C GLN A 116 -21.74 -13.01 -16.64
N VAL A 117 -20.93 -13.48 -15.70
CA VAL A 117 -20.01 -12.62 -14.94
C VAL A 117 -19.05 -11.94 -15.91
N ASP A 118 -19.08 -10.60 -15.97
CA ASP A 118 -18.21 -9.84 -16.87
C ASP A 118 -16.76 -9.87 -16.31
N SER A 119 -15.83 -10.46 -17.06
CA SER A 119 -14.40 -10.44 -16.74
C SER A 119 -13.82 -9.04 -16.48
N LYS A 120 -14.50 -7.98 -16.93
CA LYS A 120 -14.10 -6.59 -16.74
C LYS A 120 -14.32 -6.08 -15.32
N THR A 121 -15.22 -6.69 -14.54
CA THR A 121 -15.46 -6.32 -13.13
C THR A 121 -14.51 -6.99 -12.15
N ASN A 122 -13.69 -7.92 -12.62
CA ASN A 122 -12.63 -8.48 -11.80
C ASN A 122 -11.71 -7.36 -11.30
N ALA A 123 -11.38 -7.42 -10.01
CA ALA A 123 -10.48 -6.46 -9.38
C ALA A 123 -9.15 -6.41 -10.13
N LYS A 124 -8.70 -5.21 -10.49
CA LYS A 124 -7.42 -4.99 -11.16
C LYS A 124 -6.46 -4.28 -10.24
N ILE A 125 -5.23 -4.74 -10.25
CA ILE A 125 -4.13 -4.09 -9.54
C ILE A 125 -3.71 -2.79 -10.24
N SER A 126 -3.37 -1.77 -9.45
CA SER A 126 -2.89 -0.48 -9.97
C SER A 126 -1.54 -0.66 -10.66
N GLN A 127 -1.19 0.24 -11.58
CA GLN A 127 0.10 0.15 -12.29
C GLN A 127 1.30 0.24 -11.33
N LYS A 128 1.18 0.99 -10.23
CA LYS A 128 2.21 1.05 -9.18
C LYS A 128 2.35 -0.30 -8.48
N LEU A 129 1.22 -0.90 -8.09
CA LEU A 129 1.21 -2.22 -7.44
C LEU A 129 1.74 -3.31 -8.37
N GLN A 130 1.39 -3.28 -9.66
CA GLN A 130 1.95 -4.17 -10.69
C GLN A 130 3.48 -4.10 -10.73
N LYS A 131 4.04 -2.89 -10.78
CA LYS A 131 5.49 -2.69 -10.80
C LYS A 131 6.16 -3.17 -9.51
N THR A 132 5.54 -2.91 -8.35
CA THR A 132 6.06 -3.40 -7.06
C THR A 132 6.06 -4.92 -7.00
N LEU A 133 4.97 -5.58 -7.39
CA LEU A 133 4.86 -7.04 -7.41
C LEU A 133 5.86 -7.65 -8.41
N GLN A 134 6.03 -7.05 -9.60
CA GLN A 134 7.05 -7.49 -10.56
C GLN A 134 8.47 -7.35 -9.99
N ARG A 135 8.79 -6.24 -9.31
CA ARG A 135 10.09 -6.05 -8.68
C ARG A 135 10.32 -7.05 -7.56
N GLN A 136 9.30 -7.35 -6.75
CA GLN A 136 9.38 -8.36 -5.70
C GLN A 136 9.59 -9.75 -6.29
N ASN A 137 8.86 -10.12 -7.33
CA ASN A 137 9.05 -11.40 -8.01
C ASN A 137 10.44 -11.50 -8.66
N ASN A 138 10.97 -10.41 -9.21
CA ASN A 138 12.33 -10.41 -9.78
C ASN A 138 13.43 -10.40 -8.70
N ALA A 139 13.16 -9.84 -7.51
CA ALA A 139 14.11 -9.81 -6.39
C ALA A 139 14.16 -11.15 -5.64
N TYR A 140 13.06 -11.89 -5.58
CA TYR A 140 12.95 -13.14 -4.83
C TYR A 140 12.81 -14.40 -5.70
N GLY A 141 12.61 -14.26 -7.02
CA GLY A 141 12.30 -15.37 -7.93
C GLY A 141 13.12 -15.36 -9.21
N GLY A 142 14.46 -15.38 -9.08
CA GLY A 142 15.32 -15.29 -10.27
C GLY A 142 16.74 -15.86 -10.23
N THR A 143 17.27 -16.43 -9.14
CA THR A 143 18.63 -17.04 -9.13
C THR A 143 18.84 -18.21 -8.17
N THR A 144 17.82 -19.04 -7.90
CA THR A 144 18.01 -20.28 -7.11
C THR A 144 18.38 -21.51 -7.94
N THR A 145 18.50 -21.40 -9.27
CA THR A 145 19.07 -22.46 -10.10
C THR A 145 20.43 -22.05 -10.61
N VAL A 146 21.46 -22.39 -9.82
CA VAL A 146 22.72 -22.98 -10.30
C VAL A 146 23.07 -22.64 -11.76
N HIS A 147 23.84 -21.59 -12.03
CA HIS A 147 24.83 -21.47 -13.14
C HIS A 147 25.37 -20.02 -13.30
N ASN A 148 25.95 -19.43 -12.25
CA ASN A 148 27.18 -18.62 -12.32
C ASN A 148 27.56 -18.11 -10.93
N ARG A 149 28.22 -19.00 -10.19
CA ARG A 149 28.59 -18.85 -8.78
C ARG A 149 29.93 -18.11 -8.68
N LYS A 150 29.99 -16.80 -8.98
CA LYS A 150 31.24 -16.04 -8.80
C LYS A 150 31.13 -14.67 -8.10
N GLN A 151 29.93 -14.20 -7.76
CA GLN A 151 29.73 -12.89 -7.12
C GLN A 151 28.58 -12.94 -6.09
N ILE A 152 28.68 -13.80 -5.08
CA ILE A 152 27.75 -13.78 -3.93
C ILE A 152 28.60 -13.66 -2.66
N SER A 153 28.49 -12.49 -2.03
CA SER A 153 29.23 -12.07 -0.84
C SER A 153 28.88 -12.92 0.39
N GLY A 154 29.87 -13.16 1.25
CA GLY A 154 29.83 -14.08 2.41
C GLY A 154 28.91 -13.72 3.57
N THR A 155 27.87 -12.90 3.35
CA THR A 155 26.85 -12.57 4.36
C THR A 155 25.48 -13.20 4.06
N ALA A 156 25.37 -14.01 3.00
CA ALA A 156 24.14 -14.74 2.68
C ALA A 156 24.08 -16.05 3.49
N SER A 157 23.51 -16.00 4.68
CA SER A 157 23.11 -17.19 5.42
C SER A 157 21.71 -17.63 4.97
N SER A 158 21.58 -18.80 4.35
CA SER A 158 20.29 -19.47 4.14
C SER A 158 20.37 -20.95 4.51
N VAL A 159 20.21 -21.25 5.79
CA VAL A 159 19.90 -22.60 6.32
C VAL A 159 18.36 -22.75 6.16
N ALA A 160 17.77 -23.89 5.77
CA ALA A 160 17.90 -25.17 6.44
C ALA A 160 17.52 -26.40 5.57
N PHE A 161 17.95 -27.58 6.05
CA PHE A 161 17.84 -28.90 5.44
C PHE A 161 17.22 -29.88 6.44
N THR A 162 16.16 -30.65 6.11
CA THR A 162 15.79 -31.87 6.87
C THR A 162 15.02 -32.87 5.99
N PRO A 163 15.36 -34.18 5.99
CA PRO A 163 14.47 -35.19 5.43
C PRO A 163 13.65 -35.97 6.47
N LEU A 164 13.84 -35.80 7.80
CA LEU A 164 13.07 -36.61 8.78
C LEU A 164 12.57 -35.92 10.07
N GLN A 165 12.86 -34.64 10.32
CA GLN A 165 12.21 -33.89 11.40
C GLN A 165 12.23 -32.38 11.10
N GLY A 166 11.18 -31.89 10.43
CA GLY A 166 10.75 -30.48 10.39
C GLY A 166 11.67 -29.43 9.73
N LEU A 167 11.32 -29.00 8.51
CA LEU A 167 11.61 -27.66 7.99
C LEU A 167 10.36 -26.80 8.07
N GLU A 168 10.20 -26.07 9.17
CA GLU A 168 9.14 -25.08 9.29
C GLU A 168 9.48 -23.86 8.43
N ILE A 169 8.64 -23.57 7.45
CA ILE A 169 8.71 -22.32 6.70
C ILE A 169 8.20 -21.21 7.63
N VAL A 170 9.10 -20.58 8.38
CA VAL A 170 8.78 -19.32 9.03
C VAL A 170 8.66 -18.27 7.94
N ASN A 171 7.42 -17.90 7.60
CA ASN A 171 7.15 -16.74 6.78
C ASN A 171 7.68 -15.50 7.53
N PRO A 172 8.73 -14.80 7.05
CA PRO A 172 9.29 -13.66 7.76
C PRO A 172 8.27 -12.51 7.89
N ASN A 173 7.23 -12.48 7.05
CA ASN A 173 6.13 -11.53 7.15
C ASN A 173 5.04 -11.95 8.16
N ALA A 174 5.07 -13.17 8.69
CA ALA A 174 4.19 -13.59 9.79
C ALA A 174 4.71 -13.07 11.14
N ALA A 175 6.02 -12.97 11.32
CA ALA A 175 6.63 -12.39 12.53
C ALA A 175 6.32 -10.89 12.74
N ASP A 176 5.98 -10.17 11.67
CA ASP A 176 5.55 -8.77 11.75
C ASP A 176 4.10 -8.62 12.26
N LYS A 177 3.30 -9.69 12.29
CA LYS A 177 1.92 -9.63 12.79
C LYS A 177 1.86 -9.71 14.31
N ASP A 178 2.71 -10.52 14.94
CA ASP A 178 2.60 -10.82 16.37
C ASP A 178 3.32 -9.81 17.28
N LYS A 179 4.26 -9.01 16.73
CA LYS A 179 4.99 -7.98 17.51
C LYS A 179 4.29 -6.62 17.58
N THR A 180 3.15 -6.46 16.90
CA THR A 180 2.45 -5.17 16.79
C THR A 180 1.42 -4.90 17.89
N GLY A 181 1.15 -5.87 18.77
CA GLY A 181 0.08 -5.77 19.76
C GLY A 181 0.45 -5.10 21.08
N ILE A 182 1.67 -5.33 21.61
CA ILE A 182 1.98 -5.00 23.02
C ILE A 182 3.28 -4.18 23.17
N GLU A 183 4.30 -4.43 22.34
CA GLU A 183 5.64 -3.82 22.54
C GLU A 183 5.84 -2.46 21.83
N SER A 184 4.97 -2.14 20.87
CA SER A 184 4.99 -0.88 20.09
C SER A 184 4.12 0.23 20.70
N GLN A 185 3.42 -0.05 21.81
CA GLN A 185 2.61 0.92 22.55
C GLN A 185 3.51 1.78 23.46
N LYS A 186 4.52 2.45 22.89
CA LYS A 186 5.32 3.46 23.59
C LYS A 186 4.63 4.83 23.47
N TYR A 187 5.07 5.76 24.32
CA TYR A 187 4.58 7.13 24.58
C TYR A 187 4.11 7.99 23.38
N PHE A 188 4.41 7.58 22.14
CA PHE A 188 4.02 8.26 20.90
C PHE A 188 3.13 7.42 19.96
N SER A 189 2.39 6.43 20.47
CA SER A 189 1.47 5.65 19.62
C SER A 189 0.25 6.49 19.19
N ASN A 190 -0.09 6.44 17.90
CA ASN A 190 -1.19 7.23 17.31
C ASN A 190 -2.60 6.87 17.83
N THR A 191 -2.71 5.83 18.66
CA THR A 191 -3.97 5.30 19.19
C THR A 191 -4.21 5.62 20.67
N PHE A 192 -3.19 6.07 21.42
CA PHE A 192 -3.34 6.39 22.85
C PHE A 192 -3.35 7.91 23.07
N GLY A 193 -4.42 8.43 23.69
CA GLY A 193 -4.53 9.85 24.08
C GLY A 193 -3.83 10.15 25.41
N PHE A 194 -3.51 11.43 25.64
CA PHE A 194 -2.91 11.90 26.89
C PHE A 194 -3.85 11.74 28.09
N THR A 195 -3.38 11.12 29.17
CA THR A 195 -4.07 11.07 30.46
C THR A 195 -3.54 12.15 31.40
N LYS A 196 -4.44 12.92 32.00
CA LYS A 196 -4.09 13.98 32.96
C LYS A 196 -3.73 13.34 34.30
N ILE A 197 -2.45 13.38 34.68
CA ILE A 197 -2.00 12.94 36.00
C ILE A 197 -2.32 14.05 37.01
N SER A 198 -3.16 13.75 38.00
CA SER A 198 -3.40 14.67 39.13
C SER A 198 -2.19 14.66 40.07
N PRO A 199 -1.67 15.82 40.51
CA PRO A 199 -0.52 15.86 41.41
C PRO A 199 -0.89 15.21 42.75
N SER A 200 -0.05 14.29 43.23
CA SER A 200 -0.17 13.74 44.57
C SER A 200 0.19 14.82 45.59
N VAL A 201 -0.70 15.03 46.56
CA VAL A 201 -0.48 15.96 47.66
C VAL A 201 0.58 15.36 48.57
N ILE A 202 1.77 15.97 48.58
CA ILE A 202 2.85 15.62 49.50
C ILE A 202 2.51 16.27 50.86
N PRO A 203 2.36 15.52 51.96
CA PRO A 203 2.11 16.11 53.27
C PRO A 203 3.35 16.88 53.74
N LYS A 204 3.16 18.13 54.18
CA LYS A 204 4.22 18.96 54.77
C LYS A 204 4.58 18.38 56.14
N THR A 205 5.84 17.99 56.32
CA THR A 205 6.41 17.65 57.63
C THR A 205 6.63 18.93 58.43
N THR A 206 6.06 18.98 59.63
CA THR A 206 6.45 19.93 60.69
C THR A 206 7.71 19.41 61.37
#